data_AF-A0A944ZU05-F1
#
_entry.id   AF-A0A944ZU05-F1
#
_cell.length_a   1.000
_cell.length_b   1.000
_cell.length_c   1.000
_cell.angle_alpha   90.00
_cell.angle_beta   90.00
_cell.angle_gamma   90.00
#
_symmetry.space_group_name_H-M   'P 1'
#
loop_
_entity.id
_entity.type
_entity.pdbx_description
1 polymer ?
#
loop_
_entity_poly.entity_id
_entity_poly.type
_entity_poly.pdbx_seq_one_letter_code
_entity_poly.pdbx_strand_id
1 'polypeptide(L)'
;MTYRFEEEDYRSTYVLEDFYHTHPFFEYNYVVVRLSDQDDRGNAFAFQLNFNKTFNPLPDHPRLTDVQTQIAKGFSKNAPDELILLFKQRVVEAKAYGEKNPTSYLEFQPGNYFNYFELVPRNKDTLDFLYGNDQYFAEDSYDIDPRNDNRSLKLAFYKMELDSSDQAPIFSSTYFLDESLREKEDAKLESSNSDMLIAISQAIPDFNDRLKKRYKEAKKIGIALMKDSPGVNVQEGKVKPHEPCPCGSGKKYKKCCALKLN
;
A
#
# COMPACT_ATOMS: atom_id res chain seq x y z
N MET A 1 19.43 -18.94 3.66
CA MET A 1 19.65 -20.38 3.91
C MET A 1 19.10 -21.10 2.69
N THR A 2 19.96 -21.70 1.87
CA THR A 2 19.57 -22.36 0.61
C THR A 2 18.97 -23.71 0.94
N TYR A 3 17.65 -23.85 0.82
CA TYR A 3 17.00 -25.14 1.00
C TYR A 3 17.22 -25.97 -0.27
N ARG A 4 17.74 -27.19 -0.12
CA ARG A 4 17.97 -28.12 -1.22
C ARG A 4 16.90 -29.21 -1.13
N PHE A 5 16.19 -29.44 -2.22
CA PHE A 5 15.20 -30.50 -2.35
C PHE A 5 15.66 -31.46 -3.44
N GLU A 6 15.59 -32.75 -3.15
CA GLU A 6 15.98 -33.84 -4.07
C GLU A 6 14.71 -34.53 -4.57
N GLU A 7 14.57 -34.65 -5.89
CA GLU A 7 13.50 -35.40 -6.54
C GLU A 7 13.78 -36.91 -6.37
N GLU A 8 12.80 -37.73 -6.00
CA GLU A 8 12.94 -39.19 -6.07
C GLU A 8 13.12 -39.57 -7.54
N ASP A 9 14.24 -40.25 -7.85
CA ASP A 9 14.81 -40.54 -9.19
C ASP A 9 15.71 -39.47 -9.83
N TYR A 10 16.40 -38.66 -9.00
CA TYR A 10 17.62 -37.87 -9.26
C TYR A 10 17.96 -37.54 -10.73
N ARG A 11 17.45 -36.42 -11.25
CA ARG A 11 17.97 -35.79 -12.47
C ARG A 11 18.45 -34.35 -12.32
N SER A 12 17.87 -33.55 -11.42
CA SER A 12 18.23 -32.14 -11.25
C SER A 12 18.25 -31.70 -9.78
N THR A 13 19.18 -30.81 -9.43
CA THR A 13 19.21 -30.12 -8.12
C THR A 13 18.60 -28.73 -8.25
N TYR A 14 17.65 -28.38 -7.38
CA TYR A 14 17.03 -27.05 -7.38
C TYR A 14 17.55 -26.16 -6.24
N VAL A 15 17.80 -24.90 -6.58
CA VAL A 15 18.04 -23.80 -5.62
C VAL A 15 16.71 -23.13 -5.30
N LEU A 16 16.35 -23.12 -4.02
CA LEU A 16 15.17 -22.42 -3.53
C LEU A 16 15.47 -20.96 -3.17
N GLU A 17 14.66 -20.06 -3.71
CA GLU A 17 14.57 -18.65 -3.33
C GLU A 17 13.15 -18.33 -2.85
N ASP A 18 13.02 -17.52 -1.82
CA ASP A 18 11.75 -17.16 -1.19
C ASP A 18 11.54 -15.65 -1.15
N PHE A 19 10.32 -15.21 -1.46
CA PHE A 19 9.92 -13.80 -1.55
C PHE A 19 8.70 -13.53 -0.68
N TYR A 20 8.75 -12.40 0.02
CA TYR A 20 7.76 -12.01 1.03
C TYR A 20 7.16 -10.66 0.67
N HIS A 21 5.84 -10.56 0.83
CA HIS A 21 5.18 -9.26 0.85
C HIS A 21 5.57 -8.50 2.11
N THR A 22 5.90 -7.23 1.96
CA THR A 22 6.23 -6.35 3.10
C THR A 22 5.02 -5.56 3.59
N HIS A 23 3.85 -5.66 2.96
CA HIS A 23 2.67 -4.90 3.35
C HIS A 23 2.16 -5.33 4.75
N PRO A 24 2.17 -4.43 5.76
CA PRO A 24 1.93 -4.82 7.14
C PRO A 24 0.45 -5.13 7.45
N PHE A 25 -0.48 -4.53 6.71
CA PHE A 25 -1.92 -4.67 6.93
C PHE A 25 -2.59 -5.86 6.23
N PHE A 26 -1.87 -6.60 5.38
CA PHE A 26 -2.41 -7.76 4.69
C PHE A 26 -1.93 -9.06 5.35
N GLU A 27 -2.86 -9.98 5.57
CA GLU A 27 -2.56 -11.33 6.06
C GLU A 27 -2.29 -12.29 4.89
N TYR A 28 -1.00 -12.46 4.57
CA TYR A 28 -0.57 -13.43 3.56
C TYR A 28 -0.41 -14.81 4.18
N ASN A 29 -1.21 -15.76 3.70
CA ASN A 29 -1.15 -17.17 4.12
C ASN A 29 -0.27 -18.03 3.18
N TYR A 30 0.63 -17.39 2.44
CA TYR A 30 1.55 -18.01 1.50
C TYR A 30 2.89 -17.28 1.47
N VAL A 31 3.89 -17.96 0.90
CA VAL A 31 5.16 -17.39 0.47
C VAL A 31 5.33 -17.63 -1.03
N VAL A 32 5.95 -16.71 -1.75
CA VAL A 32 6.31 -16.96 -3.16
C VAL A 32 7.65 -17.68 -3.17
N VAL A 33 7.69 -18.86 -3.77
CA VAL A 33 8.91 -19.66 -3.91
C VAL A 33 9.30 -19.71 -5.37
N ARG A 34 10.58 -19.50 -5.66
CA ARG A 34 11.21 -19.74 -6.95
C ARG A 34 12.18 -20.90 -6.83
N LEU A 35 12.03 -21.88 -7.72
CA LEU A 35 12.96 -22.99 -7.86
C LEU A 35 13.76 -22.78 -9.13
N SER A 36 15.07 -22.74 -9.02
CA SER A 36 15.99 -22.64 -10.16
C SER A 36 16.79 -23.93 -10.28
N ASP A 37 16.67 -24.61 -11.42
CA ASP A 37 17.53 -25.76 -11.73
C ASP A 37 18.99 -25.29 -11.76
N GLN A 38 19.85 -26.01 -11.03
CA GLN A 38 21.26 -25.67 -10.89
C GLN A 38 22.03 -25.88 -12.20
N ASP A 39 21.62 -26.86 -13.01
CA ASP A 39 22.28 -27.24 -14.27
C ASP A 39 21.68 -26.48 -15.47
N ASP A 40 20.41 -26.09 -15.40
CA ASP A 40 19.76 -25.21 -16.38
C ASP A 40 18.95 -24.08 -15.72
N ARG A 41 19.62 -22.94 -15.48
CA ARG A 41 18.97 -21.75 -14.90
C ARG A 41 17.82 -21.19 -15.75
N GLY A 42 17.72 -21.56 -17.02
CA GLY A 42 16.60 -21.20 -17.90
C GLY A 42 15.30 -21.89 -17.50
N ASN A 43 15.38 -23.04 -16.81
CA ASN A 43 14.25 -23.80 -16.30
C ASN A 43 13.84 -23.38 -14.87
N ALA A 44 13.94 -22.08 -14.57
CA ALA A 44 13.47 -21.55 -13.30
C ALA A 44 11.97 -21.23 -13.35
N PHE A 45 11.26 -21.53 -12.28
CA PHE A 45 9.82 -21.28 -12.17
C PHE A 45 9.44 -20.90 -10.74
N ALA A 46 8.33 -20.18 -10.60
CA ALA A 46 7.87 -19.69 -9.30
C ALA A 46 6.38 -19.94 -9.10
N PHE A 47 5.99 -20.13 -7.85
CA PHE A 47 4.62 -20.41 -7.43
C PHE A 47 4.37 -19.90 -6.01
N GLN A 48 3.10 -19.77 -5.64
CA GLN A 48 2.73 -19.50 -4.25
C GLN A 48 2.69 -20.83 -3.49
N LEU A 49 3.49 -20.94 -2.43
CA LEU A 49 3.38 -22.02 -1.44
C LEU A 49 2.47 -21.55 -0.30
N ASN A 50 1.28 -22.12 -0.19
CA ASN A 50 0.36 -21.85 0.90
C ASN A 50 0.82 -22.60 2.17
N PHE A 51 0.65 -21.97 3.34
CA PHE A 51 1.08 -22.57 4.62
C PHE A 51 0.28 -23.82 5.03
N ASN A 52 -0.82 -24.11 4.35
CA ASN A 52 -1.56 -25.37 4.46
C ASN A 52 -1.01 -26.47 3.52
N LYS A 53 0.21 -26.30 2.99
CA LYS A 53 0.90 -27.26 2.11
C LYS A 53 0.22 -27.49 0.76
N THR A 54 -0.49 -26.48 0.27
CA THR A 54 -1.00 -26.43 -1.11
C THR A 54 -0.21 -25.39 -1.93
N PHE A 55 -0.39 -25.37 -3.24
CA PHE A 55 0.24 -24.37 -4.09
C PHE A 55 -0.77 -23.75 -5.06
N ASN A 56 -0.50 -22.50 -5.43
CA ASN A 56 -1.20 -21.80 -6.50
C ASN A 56 -0.19 -21.29 -7.54
N PRO A 57 -0.57 -21.22 -8.83
CA PRO A 57 0.22 -20.47 -9.80
C PRO A 57 0.26 -18.98 -9.44
N LEU A 58 1.32 -18.29 -9.82
CA LEU A 58 1.41 -16.84 -9.64
C LEU A 58 0.49 -16.11 -10.65
N PRO A 59 -0.27 -15.09 -10.21
CA PRO A 59 -0.96 -14.18 -11.12
C PRO A 59 0.03 -13.55 -12.11
N ASP A 60 -0.40 -13.36 -13.36
CA ASP A 60 0.36 -12.69 -14.42
C ASP A 60 1.73 -13.31 -14.77
N HIS A 61 2.01 -14.53 -14.32
CA HIS A 61 3.20 -15.31 -14.67
C HIS A 61 2.93 -16.35 -15.76
N PRO A 62 3.97 -16.79 -16.50
CA PRO A 62 3.86 -17.90 -17.43
C PRO A 62 3.27 -19.14 -16.76
N ARG A 63 2.39 -19.86 -17.47
CA ARG A 63 1.84 -21.12 -16.98
C ARG A 63 2.98 -22.12 -16.75
N LEU A 64 2.92 -22.79 -15.61
CA LEU A 64 3.84 -23.89 -15.30
C LEU A 64 3.64 -25.02 -16.32
N THR A 65 4.73 -25.66 -16.71
CA THR A 65 4.67 -26.91 -17.47
C THR A 65 4.13 -28.05 -16.60
N ASP A 66 3.77 -29.19 -17.21
CA ASP A 66 3.30 -30.35 -16.44
C ASP A 66 4.34 -30.85 -15.44
N VAL A 67 5.63 -30.84 -15.83
CA VAL A 67 6.75 -31.21 -14.95
C VAL A 67 6.88 -30.23 -13.79
N GLN A 68 6.90 -28.92 -14.06
CA GLN A 68 6.99 -27.89 -13.02
C GLN A 68 5.79 -27.95 -12.06
N THR A 69 4.60 -28.27 -12.58
CA THR A 69 3.38 -28.46 -11.79
C THR A 69 3.51 -29.65 -10.85
N GLN A 70 4.07 -30.78 -11.32
CA GLN A 70 4.33 -31.95 -10.48
C GLN A 70 5.36 -31.65 -9.39
N ILE A 71 6.44 -30.95 -9.74
CA ILE A 71 7.47 -30.52 -8.77
C ILE A 71 6.87 -29.59 -7.72
N ALA A 72 6.14 -28.55 -8.12
CA ALA A 72 5.51 -27.60 -7.20
C ALA A 72 4.53 -28.30 -6.25
N LYS A 73 3.73 -29.24 -6.77
CA LYS A 73 2.81 -30.05 -5.98
C LYS A 73 3.53 -30.96 -4.99
N GLY A 74 4.57 -31.66 -5.45
CA GLY A 74 5.39 -32.56 -4.62
C GLY A 74 6.09 -31.81 -3.50
N PHE A 75 6.78 -30.72 -3.85
CA PHE A 75 7.45 -29.83 -2.90
C PHE A 75 6.47 -29.30 -1.85
N SER A 76 5.31 -28.77 -2.27
CA SER A 76 4.36 -28.17 -1.34
C SER A 76 3.75 -29.19 -0.38
N LYS A 77 3.35 -30.36 -0.88
CA LYS A 77 2.75 -31.43 -0.06
C LYS A 77 3.75 -32.01 0.94
N ASN A 78 5.01 -32.15 0.52
CA ASN A 78 6.06 -32.80 1.30
C ASN A 78 6.95 -31.83 2.07
N ALA A 79 6.67 -30.52 2.02
CA ALA A 79 7.41 -29.51 2.77
C ALA A 79 7.40 -29.83 4.27
N PRO A 80 8.57 -29.91 4.93
CA PRO A 80 8.64 -30.17 6.37
C PRO A 80 7.98 -29.05 7.18
N ASP A 81 7.44 -29.40 8.35
CA ASP A 81 6.77 -28.43 9.21
C ASP A 81 7.75 -27.35 9.71
N GLU A 82 9.03 -27.67 9.91
CA GLU A 82 10.03 -26.66 10.29
C GLU A 82 10.27 -25.64 9.17
N LEU A 83 10.19 -26.07 7.90
CA LEU A 83 10.31 -25.16 6.77
C LEU A 83 9.11 -24.21 6.69
N ILE A 84 7.90 -24.73 6.88
CA ILE A 84 6.69 -23.90 6.94
C ILE A 84 6.75 -22.92 8.11
N LEU A 85 7.24 -23.35 9.27
CA LEU A 85 7.44 -22.48 10.43
C LEU A 85 8.45 -21.37 10.13
N LEU A 86 9.57 -21.68 9.47
CA LEU A 86 10.56 -20.70 9.04
C LEU A 86 9.95 -19.66 8.08
N PHE A 87 9.14 -20.08 7.12
CA PHE A 87 8.46 -19.15 6.20
C PHE A 87 7.47 -18.24 6.94
N LYS A 88 6.69 -18.77 7.89
CA LYS A 88 5.81 -17.95 8.73
C LYS A 88 6.58 -16.92 9.56
N GLN A 89 7.72 -17.31 10.14
CA GLN A 89 8.58 -16.38 10.86
C GLN A 89 9.08 -15.24 9.95
N ARG A 90 9.53 -15.57 8.74
CA ARG A 90 10.01 -14.57 7.77
C ARG A 90 8.90 -13.66 7.25
N VAL A 91 7.64 -14.11 7.17
CA VAL A 91 6.49 -13.21 6.91
C VAL A 91 6.39 -12.14 8.00
N VAL A 92 6.49 -12.53 9.27
CA VAL A 92 6.45 -11.56 10.38
C VAL A 92 7.60 -10.56 10.30
N GLU A 93 8.80 -11.03 9.97
CA GLU A 93 9.98 -10.18 9.77
C GLU A 93 9.79 -9.21 8.58
N ALA A 94 9.22 -9.68 7.47
CA ALA A 94 8.93 -8.88 6.28
C ALA A 94 7.87 -7.80 6.56
N LYS A 95 6.81 -8.12 7.33
CA LYS A 95 5.83 -7.13 7.79
C LYS A 95 6.48 -6.06 8.66
N ALA A 96 7.28 -6.46 9.65
CA ALA A 96 8.01 -5.53 10.51
C ALA A 96 9.01 -4.66 9.73
N TYR A 97 9.56 -5.18 8.62
CA TYR A 97 10.36 -4.39 7.68
C TYR A 97 9.49 -3.37 6.94
N GLY A 98 8.32 -3.73 6.43
CA GLY A 98 7.43 -2.80 5.73
C GLY A 98 6.90 -1.69 6.63
N GLU A 99 6.55 -1.97 7.89
CA GLU A 99 6.18 -0.92 8.86
C GLU A 99 7.26 0.17 9.01
N LYS A 100 8.54 -0.20 8.86
CA LYS A 100 9.67 0.73 8.90
C LYS A 100 9.95 1.37 7.53
N ASN A 101 9.56 0.71 6.46
CA ASN A 101 9.86 1.08 5.08
C ASN A 101 8.59 1.02 4.21
N PRO A 102 7.66 1.99 4.36
CA PRO A 102 6.41 2.00 3.60
C PRO A 102 6.61 1.97 2.08
N THR A 103 7.71 2.54 1.59
CA THR A 103 8.07 2.52 0.17
C THR A 103 8.36 1.13 -0.40
N SER A 104 8.49 0.10 0.45
CA SER A 104 8.68 -1.29 0.01
C SER A 104 7.41 -1.98 -0.50
N TYR A 105 6.22 -1.47 -0.15
CA TYR A 105 4.93 -2.03 -0.59
C TYR A 105 4.00 -0.99 -1.22
N LEU A 106 4.26 0.31 -1.03
CA LEU A 106 3.48 1.36 -1.67
C LEU A 106 3.85 1.48 -3.14
N GLU A 107 2.83 1.51 -4.01
CA GLU A 107 3.00 1.75 -5.43
C GLU A 107 2.52 3.15 -5.79
N PHE A 108 3.38 3.93 -6.44
CA PHE A 108 3.00 5.27 -6.87
C PHE A 108 2.03 5.23 -8.06
N GLN A 109 0.82 5.72 -7.85
CA GLN A 109 -0.18 5.88 -8.90
C GLN A 109 -0.79 7.30 -8.84
N PRO A 110 -0.65 8.11 -9.91
CA PRO A 110 -1.19 9.46 -9.95
C PRO A 110 -2.71 9.48 -9.77
N GLY A 111 -3.20 10.33 -8.85
CA GLY A 111 -4.62 10.50 -8.56
C GLY A 111 -5.19 9.58 -7.47
N ASN A 112 -4.40 8.62 -6.98
CA ASN A 112 -4.80 7.78 -5.86
C ASN A 112 -4.61 8.54 -4.53
N TYR A 113 -5.54 8.31 -3.61
CA TYR A 113 -5.44 8.75 -2.23
C TYR A 113 -5.05 7.55 -1.36
N PHE A 114 -4.11 7.75 -0.45
CA PHE A 114 -3.63 6.72 0.46
C PHE A 114 -3.98 7.10 1.89
N ASN A 115 -4.52 6.15 2.66
CA ASN A 115 -4.76 6.33 4.08
C ASN A 115 -3.44 6.64 4.80
N TYR A 116 -3.45 7.58 5.73
CA TYR A 116 -2.23 7.99 6.42
C TYR A 116 -1.57 6.87 7.23
N PHE A 117 -2.34 5.93 7.78
CA PHE A 117 -1.78 4.75 8.45
C PHE A 117 -1.07 3.82 7.47
N GLU A 118 -1.49 3.75 6.20
CA GLU A 118 -0.74 3.02 5.18
C GLU A 118 0.59 3.71 4.84
N LEU A 119 0.62 5.04 4.88
CA LEU A 119 1.81 5.84 4.62
C LEU A 119 2.79 5.82 5.81
N VAL A 120 2.27 5.76 7.04
CA VAL A 120 3.05 5.81 8.27
C VAL A 120 2.48 4.79 9.29
N PRO A 121 2.72 3.47 9.12
CA PRO A 121 2.10 2.41 9.93
C PRO A 121 2.37 2.49 11.43
N ARG A 122 3.48 3.11 11.81
CA ARG A 122 3.91 3.26 13.21
C ARG A 122 3.37 4.52 13.88
N ASN A 123 2.57 5.31 13.16
CA ASN A 123 1.95 6.48 13.72
C ASN A 123 1.00 6.08 14.86
N LYS A 124 1.08 6.79 15.98
CA LYS A 124 0.23 6.58 17.16
C LYS A 124 -0.80 7.69 17.34
N ASP A 125 -0.69 8.76 16.57
CA ASP A 125 -1.63 9.85 16.63
C ASP A 125 -2.92 9.36 15.99
N THR A 126 -3.92 8.98 16.76
CA THR A 126 -5.24 8.63 16.22
C THR A 126 -6.08 9.89 16.06
N LEU A 127 -7.17 9.76 15.30
CA LEU A 127 -8.17 10.81 15.12
C LEU A 127 -9.48 10.40 15.81
N ASP A 128 -9.35 9.92 17.04
CA ASP A 128 -10.46 9.44 17.86
C ASP A 128 -11.12 10.61 18.58
N PHE A 129 -12.45 10.57 18.70
CA PHE A 129 -13.21 11.62 19.37
C PHE A 129 -14.53 11.08 19.93
N LEU A 130 -15.13 11.85 20.84
CA LEU A 130 -16.45 11.58 21.39
C LEU A 130 -17.49 12.46 20.69
N TYR A 131 -18.64 11.87 20.37
CA TYR A 131 -19.78 12.61 19.86
C TYR A 131 -21.06 12.04 20.46
N GLY A 132 -21.80 12.87 21.21
CA GLY A 132 -22.87 12.38 22.08
C GLY A 132 -22.31 11.44 23.16
N ASN A 133 -22.85 10.21 23.23
CA ASN A 133 -22.43 9.18 24.19
C ASN A 133 -21.57 8.08 23.55
N ASP A 134 -21.27 8.20 22.27
CA ASP A 134 -20.57 7.19 21.49
C ASP A 134 -19.14 7.64 21.15
N GLN A 135 -18.26 6.66 20.95
CA GLN A 135 -16.90 6.88 20.49
C GLN A 135 -16.83 6.72 18.97
N TYR A 136 -16.06 7.60 18.33
CA TYR A 136 -15.85 7.64 16.89
C TYR A 136 -14.37 7.77 16.57
N PHE A 137 -14.01 7.45 15.34
CA PHE A 137 -12.69 7.74 14.79
C PHE A 137 -12.83 8.27 13.36
N ALA A 138 -11.82 9.04 12.93
CA ALA A 138 -11.70 9.48 11.56
C ALA A 138 -10.44 8.89 10.91
N GLU A 139 -10.51 8.70 9.60
CA GLU A 139 -9.37 8.35 8.76
C GLU A 139 -9.12 9.44 7.74
N ASP A 140 -7.86 9.81 7.60
CA ASP A 140 -7.40 10.81 6.65
C ASP A 140 -6.58 10.15 5.54
N SER A 141 -6.98 10.44 4.29
CA SER A 141 -6.30 9.94 3.10
C SER A 141 -5.77 11.10 2.26
N TYR A 142 -4.59 10.90 1.67
CA TYR A 142 -3.82 11.94 0.99
C TYR A 142 -3.46 11.55 -0.44
N ASP A 143 -3.59 12.50 -1.35
CA ASP A 143 -2.91 12.44 -2.64
C ASP A 143 -1.39 12.61 -2.39
N ILE A 144 -0.61 11.58 -2.69
CA ILE A 144 0.83 11.59 -2.49
C ILE A 144 1.59 12.26 -3.65
N ASP A 145 0.95 12.54 -4.80
CA ASP A 145 1.60 13.12 -5.96
C ASP A 145 2.13 14.54 -5.65
N PRO A 146 3.46 14.76 -5.61
CA PRO A 146 4.04 16.05 -5.27
C PRO A 146 3.82 17.12 -6.34
N ARG A 147 3.35 16.74 -7.53
CA ARG A 147 3.01 17.69 -8.60
C ARG A 147 1.66 18.36 -8.36
N ASN A 148 0.83 17.76 -7.51
CA ASN A 148 -0.50 18.26 -7.17
C ASN A 148 -0.41 19.06 -5.86
N ASP A 149 -0.70 20.36 -5.92
CA ASP A 149 -0.84 21.23 -4.73
C ASP A 149 -2.31 21.38 -4.35
N ASN A 150 -3.01 20.25 -4.22
CA ASN A 150 -4.44 20.20 -3.93
C ASN A 150 -4.77 20.77 -2.54
N ARG A 151 -3.80 20.75 -1.61
CA ARG A 151 -3.94 21.25 -0.22
C ARG A 151 -5.22 20.77 0.47
N SER A 152 -5.59 19.53 0.16
CA SER A 152 -6.78 18.87 0.66
C SER A 152 -6.50 17.41 0.94
N LEU A 153 -7.40 16.79 1.67
CA LEU A 153 -7.40 15.38 2.03
C LEU A 153 -8.84 14.84 2.03
N LYS A 154 -8.98 13.53 1.97
CA LYS A 154 -10.28 12.87 2.20
C LYS A 154 -10.35 12.48 3.66
N LEU A 155 -11.42 12.88 4.34
CA LEU A 155 -11.67 12.55 5.73
C LEU A 155 -12.91 11.66 5.78
N ALA A 156 -12.77 10.47 6.34
CA ALA A 156 -13.84 9.49 6.50
C ALA A 156 -14.11 9.27 7.99
N PHE A 157 -15.38 9.23 8.39
CA PHE A 157 -15.78 9.11 9.80
C PHE A 157 -16.47 7.78 10.07
N TYR A 158 -16.12 7.15 11.18
CA TYR A 158 -16.62 5.84 11.58
C TYR A 158 -17.05 5.85 13.04
N LYS A 159 -18.06 5.05 13.35
CA LYS A 159 -18.41 4.74 14.74
C LYS A 159 -17.45 3.67 15.23
N MET A 160 -16.94 3.78 16.45
CA MET A 160 -16.07 2.77 17.03
C MET A 160 -16.89 1.51 17.38
N GLU A 161 -16.74 0.44 16.58
CA GLU A 161 -17.38 -0.86 16.80
C GLU A 161 -16.31 -1.96 16.82
N LEU A 162 -16.16 -2.66 17.96
CA LEU A 162 -15.06 -3.60 18.19
C LEU A 162 -15.09 -4.83 17.26
N ASP A 163 -16.25 -5.21 16.73
CA ASP A 163 -16.46 -6.46 16.00
C ASP A 163 -16.73 -6.25 14.49
N SER A 164 -16.53 -5.03 13.96
CA SER A 164 -16.88 -4.67 12.58
C SER A 164 -15.64 -4.27 11.78
N SER A 165 -14.95 -5.25 11.19
CA SER A 165 -13.76 -4.99 10.37
C SER A 165 -14.06 -4.34 9.01
N ASP A 166 -15.30 -4.47 8.51
CA ASP A 166 -15.73 -4.00 7.19
C ASP A 166 -16.76 -2.87 7.28
N GLN A 167 -16.71 -2.08 8.36
CA GLN A 167 -17.65 -0.98 8.58
C GLN A 167 -17.49 0.10 7.50
N ALA A 168 -18.60 0.43 6.83
CA ALA A 168 -18.65 1.59 5.94
C ALA A 168 -18.58 2.90 6.74
N PRO A 169 -17.92 3.95 6.21
CA PRO A 169 -17.92 5.24 6.88
C PRO A 169 -19.35 5.79 6.98
N ILE A 170 -19.64 6.46 8.10
CA ILE A 170 -20.88 7.21 8.32
C ILE A 170 -21.02 8.27 7.24
N PHE A 171 -19.93 9.01 7.00
CA PHE A 171 -19.79 9.91 5.87
C PHE A 171 -18.31 10.15 5.59
N SER A 172 -18.05 10.67 4.40
CA SER A 172 -16.73 11.15 4.00
C SER A 172 -16.84 12.54 3.37
N SER A 173 -15.85 13.39 3.62
CA SER A 173 -15.78 14.73 3.06
C SER A 173 -14.39 15.06 2.53
N THR A 174 -14.30 16.12 1.72
CA THR A 174 -13.01 16.69 1.34
C THR A 174 -12.66 17.77 2.34
N TYR A 175 -11.60 17.57 3.11
CA TYR A 175 -11.13 18.57 4.06
C TYR A 175 -10.05 19.44 3.40
N PHE A 176 -10.31 20.74 3.30
CA PHE A 176 -9.35 21.72 2.79
C PHE A 176 -8.48 22.29 3.92
N LEU A 177 -7.16 22.31 3.69
CA LEU A 177 -6.21 22.93 4.62
C LEU A 177 -6.30 24.46 4.60
N ASP A 178 -6.76 25.02 3.47
CA ASP A 178 -7.15 26.42 3.34
C ASP A 178 -8.50 26.67 4.01
N GLU A 179 -8.55 27.63 4.93
CA GLU A 179 -9.74 27.92 5.73
C GLU A 179 -10.92 28.44 4.91
N SER A 180 -10.67 29.31 3.93
CA SER A 180 -11.73 29.90 3.10
C SER A 180 -12.37 28.87 2.16
N LEU A 181 -11.59 27.91 1.67
CA LEU A 181 -12.12 26.78 0.90
C LEU A 181 -12.84 25.78 1.80
N ARG A 182 -12.31 25.53 3.00
CA ARG A 182 -12.91 24.63 3.98
C ARG A 182 -14.31 25.11 4.38
N GLU A 183 -14.46 26.38 4.75
CA GLU A 183 -15.77 26.96 5.11
C GLU A 183 -16.83 26.77 4.01
N LYS A 184 -16.43 26.94 2.74
CA LYS A 184 -17.33 26.75 1.59
C LYS A 184 -17.74 25.30 1.36
N GLU A 185 -16.84 24.36 1.65
CA GLU A 185 -17.13 22.95 1.49
C GLU A 185 -17.95 22.41 2.67
N ASP A 186 -17.57 22.78 3.89
CA ASP A 186 -18.25 22.38 5.12
C ASP A 186 -19.69 22.92 5.17
N ALA A 187 -19.95 24.10 4.60
CA ALA A 187 -21.30 24.67 4.49
C ALA A 187 -22.27 23.81 3.64
N LYS A 188 -21.78 22.84 2.87
CA LYS A 188 -22.61 21.91 2.07
C LYS A 188 -23.01 20.66 2.84
N LEU A 189 -22.46 20.45 4.03
CA LEU A 189 -22.71 19.26 4.83
C LEU A 189 -24.05 19.34 5.56
N GLU A 190 -24.67 18.17 5.72
CA GLU A 190 -25.82 18.02 6.60
C GLU A 190 -25.46 18.35 8.05
N SER A 191 -26.43 18.78 8.86
CA SER A 191 -26.13 19.28 10.21
C SER A 191 -25.40 18.25 11.08
N SER A 192 -25.80 16.97 11.02
CA SER A 192 -25.15 15.89 11.77
C SER A 192 -23.68 15.71 11.38
N ASN A 193 -23.33 15.88 10.10
CA ASN A 193 -21.97 15.71 9.61
C ASN A 193 -21.10 16.93 9.99
N SER A 194 -21.69 18.13 9.92
CA SER A 194 -21.07 19.35 10.42
C SER A 194 -20.77 19.27 11.92
N ASP A 195 -21.72 18.76 12.71
CA ASP A 195 -21.54 18.59 14.15
C ASP A 195 -20.41 17.61 14.48
N MET A 196 -20.26 16.51 13.73
CA MET A 196 -19.14 15.58 13.89
C MET A 196 -17.79 16.22 13.55
N LEU A 197 -17.72 17.03 12.49
CA LEU A 197 -16.51 17.79 12.15
C LEU A 197 -16.12 18.80 13.23
N ILE A 198 -17.11 19.45 13.84
CA ILE A 198 -16.89 20.34 14.98
C ILE A 198 -16.37 19.53 16.17
N ALA A 199 -16.99 18.38 16.46
CA ALA A 199 -16.62 17.54 17.60
C ALA A 199 -15.16 17.04 17.52
N ILE A 200 -14.72 16.54 16.35
CA ILE A 200 -13.31 16.12 16.18
C ILE A 200 -12.34 17.30 16.30
N SER A 201 -12.69 18.46 15.73
CA SER A 201 -11.86 19.66 15.80
C SER A 201 -11.72 20.18 17.23
N GLN A 202 -12.76 20.06 18.05
CA GLN A 202 -12.72 20.39 19.48
C GLN A 202 -11.97 19.35 20.31
N ALA A 203 -12.13 18.06 19.98
CA ALA A 203 -11.47 16.97 20.70
C ALA A 203 -9.95 16.93 20.46
N ILE A 204 -9.50 17.39 19.29
CA ILE A 204 -8.09 17.38 18.89
C ILE A 204 -7.60 18.85 18.75
N PRO A 205 -6.97 19.43 19.79
CA PRO A 205 -6.63 20.86 19.81
C PRO A 205 -5.75 21.33 18.65
N ASP A 206 -4.94 20.43 18.08
CA ASP A 206 -4.03 20.68 16.96
C ASP A 206 -4.53 20.09 15.64
N PHE A 207 -5.82 19.76 15.50
CA PHE A 207 -6.37 18.96 14.40
C PHE A 207 -5.90 19.42 13.02
N ASN A 208 -6.09 20.70 12.70
CA ASN A 208 -5.71 21.24 11.40
C ASN A 208 -4.18 21.20 11.17
N ASP A 209 -3.39 21.49 12.20
CA ASP A 209 -1.93 21.48 12.08
C ASP A 209 -1.36 20.07 12.00
N ARG A 210 -2.00 19.11 12.67
CA ARG A 210 -1.76 17.67 12.51
C ARG A 210 -2.02 17.24 11.06
N LEU A 211 -3.18 17.56 10.49
CA LEU A 211 -3.51 17.24 9.10
C LEU A 211 -2.54 17.90 8.09
N LYS A 212 -2.08 19.14 8.35
CA LYS A 212 -1.04 19.80 7.54
C LYS A 212 0.30 19.08 7.62
N LYS A 213 0.70 18.60 8.81
CA LYS A 213 1.94 17.82 8.99
C LYS A 213 1.88 16.53 8.18
N ARG A 214 0.77 15.79 8.31
CA ARG A 214 0.52 14.54 7.58
C ARG A 214 0.49 14.73 6.07
N TYR A 215 -0.15 15.79 5.57
CA TYR A 215 -0.10 16.18 4.16
C TYR A 215 1.34 16.34 3.66
N LYS A 216 2.19 17.05 4.40
CA LYS A 216 3.59 17.23 4.02
C LYS A 216 4.37 15.92 4.01
N GLU A 217 4.11 15.03 4.95
CA GLU A 217 4.73 13.69 5.00
C GLU A 217 4.28 12.82 3.84
N ALA A 218 3.00 12.82 3.51
CA ALA A 218 2.45 12.13 2.34
C ALA A 218 3.12 12.58 1.04
N LYS A 219 3.29 13.89 0.84
CA LYS A 219 4.02 14.42 -0.34
C LYS A 219 5.49 14.00 -0.34
N LYS A 220 6.17 13.90 0.81
CA LYS A 220 7.56 13.40 0.90
C LYS A 220 7.66 11.93 0.50
N ILE A 221 6.70 11.10 0.92
CA ILE A 221 6.64 9.69 0.52
C ILE A 221 6.42 9.58 -0.98
N GLY A 222 5.51 10.38 -1.55
CA GLY A 222 5.32 10.42 -3.00
C GLY A 222 6.58 10.81 -3.78
N ILE A 223 7.37 11.78 -3.27
CA ILE A 223 8.67 12.13 -3.86
C ILE A 223 9.63 10.94 -3.84
N ALA A 224 9.72 10.20 -2.72
CA ALA A 224 10.59 9.03 -2.60
C ALA A 224 10.18 7.94 -3.61
N LEU A 225 8.89 7.61 -3.66
CA LEU A 225 8.36 6.61 -4.59
C LEU A 225 8.56 6.99 -6.06
N MET A 226 8.43 8.28 -6.40
CA MET A 226 8.70 8.75 -7.77
C MET A 226 10.17 8.64 -8.16
N LYS A 227 11.11 8.85 -7.23
CA LYS A 227 12.55 8.72 -7.50
C LYS A 227 12.96 7.29 -7.79
N ASP A 228 12.33 6.34 -7.10
CA ASP A 228 12.60 4.91 -7.27
C ASP A 228 11.80 4.28 -8.44
N SER A 229 10.88 5.04 -9.04
CA SER A 229 10.07 4.59 -10.17
C SER A 229 10.79 4.76 -11.52
N PRO A 230 11.09 3.68 -12.26
CA PRO A 230 11.72 3.79 -13.57
C PRO A 230 10.82 4.57 -14.55
N GLY A 231 11.35 5.65 -15.13
CA GLY A 231 10.67 6.46 -16.15
C GLY A 231 10.03 7.77 -15.65
N VAL A 232 10.05 8.05 -14.34
CA VAL A 232 9.53 9.31 -13.78
C VAL A 232 10.67 10.28 -13.49
N ASN A 233 11.00 11.14 -14.46
CA ASN A 233 11.92 12.25 -14.22
C ASN A 233 11.22 13.31 -13.34
N VAL A 234 11.52 13.30 -12.03
CA VAL A 234 11.16 14.39 -11.12
C VAL A 234 12.00 15.61 -11.51
N GLN A 235 11.44 16.50 -12.30
CA GLN A 235 12.05 17.83 -12.46
C GLN A 235 11.79 18.63 -11.19
N GLU A 236 12.85 19.01 -10.48
CA GLU A 236 12.77 19.96 -9.37
C GLU A 236 12.40 21.34 -9.92
N GLY A 237 11.13 21.72 -9.77
CA GLY A 237 10.62 23.04 -10.17
C GLY A 237 9.15 23.01 -10.58
N LYS A 238 8.49 24.18 -10.57
CA LYS A 238 7.16 24.33 -11.19
C LYS A 238 7.30 24.06 -12.69
N VAL A 239 6.76 22.93 -13.16
CA VAL A 239 6.74 22.58 -14.58
C VAL A 239 5.99 23.66 -15.35
N LYS A 240 6.68 24.32 -16.28
CA LYS A 240 6.06 25.39 -17.07
C LYS A 240 5.04 24.79 -18.03
N PRO A 241 3.96 25.51 -18.39
CA PRO A 241 2.90 25.00 -19.26
C PRO A 241 3.39 24.39 -20.59
N HIS A 242 4.52 24.87 -21.11
CA HIS A 242 5.09 24.46 -22.39
C HIS A 242 6.15 23.36 -22.31
N GLU A 243 6.58 22.98 -21.10
CA GLU A 243 7.58 21.94 -20.88
C GLU A 243 6.99 20.53 -21.07
N PRO A 244 7.84 19.52 -21.36
CA PRO A 244 7.41 18.12 -21.39
C PRO A 244 6.73 17.72 -20.09
N CYS A 245 5.64 16.97 -20.19
CA CYS A 245 4.86 16.57 -19.02
C CYS A 245 5.65 15.55 -18.18
N PRO A 246 5.79 15.76 -16.86
CA PRO A 246 6.57 14.90 -15.97
C PRO A 246 5.94 13.52 -15.71
N CYS A 247 4.79 13.22 -16.33
CA CYS A 247 4.20 11.87 -16.30
C CYS A 247 4.76 10.93 -17.37
N GLY A 248 5.75 11.39 -18.15
CA GLY A 248 6.37 10.57 -19.20
C GLY A 248 5.54 10.44 -20.48
N SER A 249 4.41 11.15 -20.61
CA SER A 249 3.52 11.03 -21.79
C SER A 249 4.08 11.62 -23.09
N GLY A 250 5.21 12.32 -23.04
CA GLY A 250 5.80 13.05 -24.18
C GLY A 250 5.03 14.29 -24.63
N LYS A 251 3.86 14.59 -24.06
CA LYS A 251 3.06 15.79 -24.36
C LYS A 251 3.53 17.00 -23.55
N LYS A 252 3.20 18.23 -24.00
CA LYS A 252 3.39 19.45 -23.18
C LYS A 252 2.51 19.39 -21.93
N TYR A 253 3.01 19.85 -20.79
CA TYR A 253 2.31 19.82 -19.50
C TYR A 253 0.88 20.38 -19.58
N LYS A 254 0.68 21.53 -20.24
CA LYS A 254 -0.63 22.16 -20.43
C LYS A 254 -1.65 21.34 -21.25
N LYS A 255 -1.17 20.36 -22.02
CA LYS A 255 -2.00 19.48 -22.85
C LYS A 255 -2.10 18.06 -22.27
N CYS A 256 -1.64 17.86 -21.04
CA CYS A 256 -1.60 16.56 -20.40
C CYS A 256 -2.07 16.66 -18.95
N CYS A 257 -1.18 16.56 -17.96
CA CYS A 257 -1.57 16.50 -16.55
C CYS A 257 -2.27 17.77 -16.06
N ALA A 258 -1.98 18.93 -16.66
CA ALA A 258 -2.71 20.17 -16.33
C ALA A 258 -4.22 20.10 -16.64
N LEU A 259 -4.64 19.22 -17.57
CA LEU A 259 -6.06 19.04 -17.89
C LEU A 259 -6.79 18.11 -16.91
N LYS A 260 -6.04 17.29 -16.16
CA LYS A 260 -6.59 16.37 -15.14
C LYS A 260 -6.72 17.03 -13.77
N LEU A 261 -6.28 18.28 -13.63
CA LEU A 261 -6.31 19.07 -12.40
C LEU A 261 -7.53 20.01 -12.33
N ASN A 262 -8.48 19.88 -13.26
CA ASN A 262 -9.76 20.61 -13.27
C ASN A 262 -10.91 19.64 -13.00
#